data_AF-A0A837G7E0-F1
#
_entry.id   AF-A0A837G7E0-F1
#
_cell.length_a   1.000
_cell.length_b   1.000
_cell.length_c   1.000
_cell.angle_alpha   90.00
_cell.angle_beta   90.00
_cell.angle_gamma   90.00
#
_symmetry.space_group_name_H-M   'P 1'
#
loop_
_entity.id
_entity.type
_entity.pdbx_description
1 polymer ?
#
loop_
_entity_poly.entity_id
_entity_poly.type
_entity_poly.pdbx_seq_one_letter_code
_entity_poly.pdbx_strand_id
1 'polypeptide(L)'
;MSNRIKASANSALGVMGFSQLLNTESGVERQQSERLRAKRIVNSKQFKNGKVVARMPSVPSPEGMSAVMWKFFFQRGSLKPQTMLPHVPVNMVKLAQRSDDMRVTWLGHSSLFIDIDRTRILIDPVFEHASPWVAKKLFSRNVKAPVKRDELPLPDAIVISHDHYDHLEESTIRYYADKDVVFMVPLAVGRHLEKWGVSPAKIQELDWWESTTINGVKLTAAPANHNSGRTGFDSNSTLWASWAIHGKSGSLFYSGDSAYDTHFKEIGKKLGPFDMAFIEVAANVKEGKGFPVENWGHMQARHTMQAFMDLGAEQLLPVHWSTFELFAHRWDEPMTDLIEEAKATGAKLVTPTVGETLELNDEINTSFWWKNQNEKWVKGDLSFQN
;
A
#
# COMPACT_ATOMS: atom_id res chain seq x y z
N MET A 1 -32.43 45.74 -37.74
CA MET A 1 -32.44 44.42 -37.06
C MET A 1 -31.71 43.41 -37.94
N SER A 2 -31.01 42.48 -37.30
CA SER A 2 -30.39 41.26 -37.86
C SER A 2 -29.03 41.40 -38.57
N ASN A 3 -27.97 41.31 -37.77
CA ASN A 3 -26.72 40.66 -38.15
C ASN A 3 -26.43 39.61 -37.08
N ARG A 4 -26.72 38.33 -37.35
CA ARG A 4 -26.29 37.24 -36.48
C ARG A 4 -26.16 35.92 -37.25
N ILE A 5 -25.03 35.27 -36.99
CA ILE A 5 -24.74 33.84 -37.13
C ILE A 5 -24.22 33.39 -38.51
N LYS A 6 -22.91 33.58 -38.71
CA LYS A 6 -22.04 32.66 -39.45
C LYS A 6 -20.87 32.25 -38.56
N ALA A 7 -21.17 31.52 -37.49
CA ALA A 7 -20.17 30.81 -36.70
C ALA A 7 -20.84 29.57 -36.13
N SER A 8 -20.54 28.37 -36.67
CA SER A 8 -20.68 27.09 -35.93
C SER A 8 -20.34 25.81 -36.71
N ALA A 9 -20.09 25.81 -38.03
CA ALA A 9 -19.77 24.55 -38.73
C ALA A 9 -18.29 24.14 -38.62
N ASN A 10 -17.36 25.09 -38.72
CA ASN A 10 -15.92 24.80 -38.72
C ASN A 10 -15.36 24.45 -37.33
N SER A 11 -16.00 24.93 -36.25
CA SER A 11 -15.58 24.61 -34.87
C SER A 11 -15.98 23.19 -34.47
N ALA A 12 -17.14 22.70 -34.91
CA ALA A 12 -17.61 21.36 -34.57
C ALA A 12 -16.82 20.26 -35.29
N LEU A 13 -16.47 20.47 -36.57
CA LEU A 13 -15.62 19.55 -37.34
C LEU A 13 -14.17 19.52 -36.83
N GLY A 14 -13.63 20.67 -36.41
CA GLY A 14 -12.32 20.74 -35.77
C GLY A 14 -12.27 19.98 -34.44
N VAL A 15 -13.30 20.12 -33.60
CA VAL A 15 -13.39 19.40 -32.31
C VAL A 15 -13.58 17.89 -32.50
N MET A 16 -14.40 17.46 -33.46
CA MET A 16 -14.57 16.04 -33.76
C MET A 16 -13.30 15.42 -34.37
N GLY A 17 -12.67 16.09 -35.33
CA GLY A 17 -11.41 15.62 -35.93
C GLY A 17 -10.27 15.55 -34.91
N PHE A 18 -10.17 16.55 -34.02
CA PHE A 18 -9.20 16.56 -32.92
C PHE A 18 -9.47 15.47 -31.88
N SER A 19 -10.74 15.26 -31.49
CA SER A 19 -11.13 14.16 -30.60
C SER A 19 -10.85 12.79 -31.22
N GLN A 20 -11.06 12.62 -32.52
CA GLN A 20 -10.80 11.37 -33.23
C GLN A 20 -9.29 11.11 -33.35
N LEU A 21 -8.49 12.15 -33.62
CA LEU A 21 -7.01 12.08 -33.61
C LEU A 21 -6.47 11.71 -32.22
N LEU A 22 -6.92 12.38 -31.16
CA LEU A 22 -6.52 12.06 -29.77
C LEU A 22 -6.92 10.63 -29.36
N ASN A 23 -8.10 10.15 -29.79
CA ASN A 23 -8.52 8.77 -29.55
C ASN A 23 -7.67 7.76 -30.35
N THR A 24 -7.19 8.12 -31.54
CA THR A 24 -6.29 7.24 -32.30
C THR A 24 -4.87 7.21 -31.73
N GLU A 25 -4.31 8.34 -31.30
CA GLU A 25 -2.97 8.40 -30.69
C GLU A 25 -2.93 7.64 -29.36
N SER A 26 -3.90 7.88 -28.48
CA SER A 26 -4.02 7.14 -27.21
C SER A 26 -4.25 5.64 -27.41
N GLY A 27 -4.96 5.25 -28.48
CA GLY A 27 -5.11 3.84 -28.87
C GLY A 27 -3.80 3.19 -29.32
N VAL A 28 -2.96 3.91 -30.07
CA VAL A 28 -1.65 3.43 -30.53
C VAL A 28 -0.67 3.30 -29.36
N GLU A 29 -0.60 4.28 -28.47
CA GLU A 29 0.25 4.22 -27.27
C GLU A 29 -0.10 3.02 -26.39
N ARG A 30 -1.39 2.77 -26.16
CA ARG A 30 -1.84 1.62 -25.37
C ARG A 30 -1.46 0.30 -26.02
N GLN A 31 -1.64 0.14 -27.34
CA GLN A 31 -1.23 -1.07 -28.04
C GLN A 31 0.29 -1.30 -27.98
N GLN A 32 1.09 -0.23 -28.08
CA GLN A 32 2.54 -0.32 -27.94
C GLN A 32 2.93 -0.73 -26.51
N SER A 33 2.32 -0.12 -25.50
CA SER A 33 2.51 -0.46 -24.09
C SER A 33 2.17 -1.92 -23.80
N GLU A 34 1.02 -2.41 -24.28
CA GLU A 34 0.60 -3.80 -24.13
C GLU A 34 1.61 -4.78 -24.78
N ARG A 35 2.12 -4.46 -25.98
CA ARG A 35 3.16 -5.27 -26.64
C ARG A 35 4.47 -5.30 -25.84
N LEU A 36 4.90 -4.16 -25.32
CA LEU A 36 6.11 -4.06 -24.49
C LEU A 36 5.95 -4.87 -23.20
N ARG A 37 4.81 -4.69 -22.52
CA ARG A 37 4.44 -5.45 -21.31
C ARG A 37 4.42 -6.95 -21.58
N ALA A 38 3.79 -7.41 -22.67
CA ALA A 38 3.77 -8.82 -23.05
C ALA A 38 5.18 -9.37 -23.29
N LYS A 39 6.04 -8.61 -23.97
CA LYS A 39 7.46 -8.98 -24.15
C LYS A 39 8.19 -9.08 -22.82
N ARG A 40 7.95 -8.17 -21.88
CA ARG A 40 8.57 -8.21 -20.54
C ARG A 40 8.07 -9.40 -19.72
N ILE A 41 6.78 -9.70 -19.74
CA ILE A 41 6.19 -10.87 -19.07
C ILE A 41 6.85 -12.16 -19.57
N VAL A 42 7.05 -12.31 -20.89
CA VAL A 42 7.70 -13.51 -21.46
C VAL A 42 9.15 -13.68 -21.01
N ASN A 43 9.86 -12.57 -20.77
CA ASN A 43 11.27 -12.59 -20.37
C ASN A 43 11.47 -12.57 -18.85
N SER A 44 10.42 -12.31 -18.07
CA SER A 44 10.48 -12.31 -16.62
C SER A 44 10.55 -13.73 -16.07
N LYS A 45 11.46 -13.96 -15.12
CA LYS A 45 11.55 -15.23 -14.38
C LYS A 45 10.38 -15.43 -13.41
N GLN A 46 9.60 -14.39 -13.15
CA GLN A 46 8.54 -14.41 -12.15
C GLN A 46 7.25 -14.93 -12.76
N PHE A 47 7.17 -14.97 -14.10
CA PHE A 47 6.02 -15.42 -14.85
C PHE A 47 6.26 -16.80 -15.47
N LYS A 48 5.21 -17.63 -15.48
CA LYS A 48 5.12 -18.89 -16.22
C LYS A 48 3.74 -18.96 -16.87
N ASN A 49 3.70 -19.17 -18.18
CA ASN A 49 2.45 -19.21 -18.96
C ASN A 49 1.56 -17.97 -18.75
N GLY A 50 2.18 -16.78 -18.67
CA GLY A 50 1.47 -15.50 -18.48
C GLY A 50 0.94 -15.25 -17.06
N LYS A 51 1.23 -16.14 -16.10
CA LYS A 51 0.87 -15.97 -14.68
C LYS A 51 2.10 -15.89 -13.80
N VAL A 52 2.04 -15.09 -12.74
CA VAL A 52 3.10 -15.02 -11.73
C VAL A 52 3.13 -16.29 -10.90
N VAL A 53 4.34 -16.78 -10.63
CA VAL A 53 4.58 -17.98 -9.81
C VAL A 53 4.56 -17.58 -8.34
N ALA A 54 3.40 -17.74 -7.69
CA ALA A 54 3.28 -17.58 -6.24
C ALA A 54 3.96 -18.74 -5.50
N ARG A 55 4.64 -18.43 -4.40
CA ARG A 55 5.28 -19.42 -3.50
C ARG A 55 4.70 -19.31 -2.09
N MET A 56 3.38 -19.19 -2.02
CA MET A 56 2.68 -19.08 -0.75
C MET A 56 3.00 -20.27 0.16
N PRO A 57 3.29 -20.04 1.44
CA PRO A 57 3.41 -21.10 2.41
C PRO A 57 2.17 -22.00 2.44
N SER A 58 2.38 -23.29 2.70
CA SER A 58 1.32 -24.26 2.95
C SER A 58 1.41 -24.71 4.40
N VAL A 59 0.87 -23.91 5.30
CA VAL A 59 0.87 -24.15 6.74
C VAL A 59 -0.38 -24.97 7.09
N PRO A 60 -0.24 -26.14 7.75
CA PRO A 60 -1.39 -26.90 8.22
C PRO A 60 -2.30 -26.03 9.08
N SER A 61 -3.59 -25.99 8.73
CA SER A 61 -4.59 -25.29 9.53
C SER A 61 -5.50 -26.29 10.25
N PRO A 62 -5.73 -26.12 11.56
CA PRO A 62 -6.71 -26.89 12.30
C PRO A 62 -8.15 -26.47 11.95
N GLU A 63 -8.33 -25.31 11.32
CA GLU A 63 -9.62 -24.83 10.84
C GLU A 63 -9.73 -24.96 9.32
N GLY A 64 -10.79 -25.61 8.84
CA GLY A 64 -11.08 -25.67 7.41
C GLY A 64 -11.50 -24.31 6.84
N MET A 65 -11.24 -24.08 5.56
CA MET A 65 -11.62 -22.83 4.85
C MET A 65 -13.11 -22.47 5.02
N SER A 66 -14.01 -23.47 5.06
CA SER A 66 -15.44 -23.25 5.29
C SER A 66 -15.75 -22.61 6.65
N ALA A 67 -15.04 -23.02 7.71
CA ALA A 67 -15.19 -22.43 9.04
C ALA A 67 -14.68 -20.99 9.07
N VAL A 68 -13.57 -20.72 8.39
CA VAL A 68 -13.01 -19.36 8.26
C VAL A 68 -13.99 -18.45 7.53
N MET A 69 -14.53 -18.90 6.39
CA MET A 69 -15.54 -18.14 5.64
C MET A 69 -16.82 -17.93 6.46
N TRP A 70 -17.24 -18.91 7.27
CA TRP A 70 -18.37 -18.74 8.18
C TRP A 70 -18.12 -17.64 9.21
N LYS A 71 -16.95 -17.63 9.88
CA LYS A 71 -16.57 -16.54 10.79
C LYS A 71 -16.57 -15.19 10.07
N PHE A 72 -15.99 -15.16 8.89
CA PHE A 72 -15.83 -13.94 8.09
C PHE A 72 -17.17 -13.30 7.66
N PHE A 73 -18.20 -14.10 7.38
CA PHE A 73 -19.51 -13.58 6.98
C PHE A 73 -20.49 -13.43 8.14
N PHE A 74 -20.47 -14.33 9.13
CA PHE A 74 -21.50 -14.39 10.18
C PHE A 74 -21.02 -13.95 11.56
N GLN A 75 -19.71 -13.88 11.80
CA GLN A 75 -19.11 -13.41 13.06
C GLN A 75 -18.30 -12.11 12.89
N ARG A 76 -18.36 -11.48 11.72
CA ARG A 76 -17.57 -10.28 11.42
C ARG A 76 -17.76 -9.15 12.43
N GLY A 77 -18.97 -8.98 12.95
CA GLY A 77 -19.30 -7.92 13.92
C GLY A 77 -18.46 -7.96 15.19
N SER A 78 -18.03 -9.16 15.65
CA SER A 78 -17.16 -9.30 16.82
C SER A 78 -15.68 -9.09 16.51
N LEU A 79 -15.30 -9.11 15.22
CA LEU A 79 -13.93 -8.85 14.76
C LEU A 79 -13.66 -7.36 14.55
N LYS A 80 -14.72 -6.55 14.39
CA LYS A 80 -14.68 -5.09 14.20
C LYS A 80 -14.53 -4.35 15.54
N PRO A 81 -13.99 -3.13 15.54
CA PRO A 81 -14.17 -2.23 16.67
C PRO A 81 -15.66 -1.88 16.86
N GLN A 82 -16.08 -1.73 18.11
CA GLN A 82 -17.47 -1.40 18.45
C GLN A 82 -17.83 0.07 18.11
N THR A 83 -16.80 0.91 18.02
CA THR A 83 -16.90 2.33 17.69
C THR A 83 -15.89 2.66 16.59
N MET A 84 -16.14 3.75 15.86
CA MET A 84 -15.17 4.26 14.89
C MET A 84 -13.86 4.61 15.62
N LEU A 85 -12.74 4.14 15.09
CA LEU A 85 -11.42 4.40 15.66
C LEU A 85 -11.04 5.89 15.52
N PRO A 86 -10.23 6.42 16.46
CA PRO A 86 -9.78 7.79 16.40
C PRO A 86 -8.82 8.01 15.22
N HIS A 87 -8.85 9.21 14.68
CA HIS A 87 -7.88 9.72 13.71
C HIS A 87 -7.62 11.19 14.05
N VAL A 88 -6.48 11.71 13.58
CA VAL A 88 -6.18 13.14 13.61
C VAL A 88 -6.31 13.72 12.19
N PRO A 89 -6.73 14.98 12.03
CA PRO A 89 -6.68 15.64 10.73
C PRO A 89 -5.22 15.71 10.24
N VAL A 90 -5.02 15.47 8.95
CA VAL A 90 -3.69 15.65 8.35
C VAL A 90 -3.28 17.12 8.46
N ASN A 91 -2.02 17.38 8.87
CA ASN A 91 -1.49 18.74 8.97
C ASN A 91 -1.20 19.31 7.56
N MET A 92 -2.22 19.87 6.94
CA MET A 92 -2.14 20.38 5.56
C MET A 92 -1.17 21.55 5.38
N VAL A 93 -0.98 22.37 6.42
CA VAL A 93 0.01 23.46 6.39
C VAL A 93 1.42 22.88 6.25
N LYS A 94 1.69 21.82 7.01
CA LYS A 94 2.96 21.10 6.97
C LYS A 94 3.15 20.40 5.62
N LEU A 95 2.15 19.66 5.14
CA LEU A 95 2.22 18.94 3.87
C LEU A 95 2.25 19.85 2.64
N ALA A 96 1.71 21.07 2.71
CA ALA A 96 1.79 22.04 1.62
C ALA A 96 3.24 22.40 1.27
N GLN A 97 4.16 22.33 2.23
CA GLN A 97 5.58 22.59 2.06
C GLN A 97 6.33 21.28 1.78
N ARG A 98 7.09 21.23 0.68
CA ARG A 98 8.00 20.11 0.39
C ARG A 98 9.12 20.11 1.44
N SER A 99 9.40 18.94 1.98
CA SER A 99 10.46 18.72 2.97
C SER A 99 11.71 18.16 2.29
N ASP A 100 12.88 18.69 2.63
CA ASP A 100 14.16 18.06 2.29
C ASP A 100 14.39 16.80 3.17
N ASP A 101 13.90 16.83 4.41
CA ASP A 101 13.96 15.72 5.35
C ASP A 101 12.86 14.68 5.09
N MET A 102 13.07 13.46 5.60
CA MET A 102 12.07 12.41 5.55
C MET A 102 10.89 12.70 6.47
N ARG A 103 9.71 12.74 5.88
CA ARG A 103 8.43 12.89 6.58
C ARG A 103 7.46 11.84 6.10
N VAL A 104 6.72 11.23 7.04
CA VAL A 104 5.75 10.17 6.75
C VAL A 104 4.42 10.50 7.41
N THR A 105 3.36 10.55 6.61
CA THR A 105 1.98 10.63 7.10
C THR A 105 1.27 9.31 6.86
N TRP A 106 0.77 8.67 7.92
CA TRP A 106 -0.01 7.44 7.79
C TRP A 106 -1.48 7.75 7.52
N LEU A 107 -1.99 7.38 6.35
CA LEU A 107 -3.37 7.67 5.91
C LEU A 107 -4.35 6.52 6.26
N GLY A 108 -3.87 5.51 6.99
CA GLY A 108 -4.61 4.32 7.37
C GLY A 108 -4.38 3.16 6.40
N HIS A 109 -4.61 1.94 6.90
CA HIS A 109 -4.29 0.69 6.23
C HIS A 109 -2.82 0.67 5.78
N SER A 110 -2.57 0.50 4.49
CA SER A 110 -1.27 0.53 3.84
C SER A 110 -0.96 1.86 3.13
N SER A 111 -1.84 2.86 3.26
CA SER A 111 -1.67 4.14 2.58
C SER A 111 -0.73 5.08 3.33
N LEU A 112 0.32 5.54 2.66
CA LEU A 112 1.34 6.45 3.22
C LEU A 112 1.57 7.63 2.28
N PHE A 113 1.70 8.83 2.83
CA PHE A 113 2.19 10.01 2.10
C PHE A 113 3.57 10.36 2.64
N ILE A 114 4.57 10.38 1.77
CA ILE A 114 5.98 10.52 2.13
C ILE A 114 6.55 11.75 1.43
N ASP A 115 7.25 12.61 2.17
CA ASP A 115 8.22 13.55 1.61
C ASP A 115 9.63 12.98 1.87
N ILE A 116 10.48 12.96 0.83
CA ILE A 116 11.91 12.58 0.92
C ILE A 116 12.68 13.34 -0.15
N ASP A 117 13.72 14.09 0.22
CA ASP A 117 14.48 14.97 -0.69
C ASP A 117 13.58 15.84 -1.59
N ARG A 118 12.56 16.47 -1.01
CA ARG A 118 11.55 17.28 -1.69
C ARG A 118 10.66 16.51 -2.67
N THR A 119 10.77 15.19 -2.73
CA THR A 119 9.94 14.30 -3.56
C THR A 119 8.77 13.80 -2.74
N ARG A 120 7.56 13.93 -3.29
CA ARG A 120 6.32 13.43 -2.69
C ARG A 120 5.95 12.09 -3.29
N ILE A 121 5.80 11.10 -2.44
CA ILE A 121 5.45 9.74 -2.81
C ILE A 121 4.16 9.37 -2.08
N LEU A 122 3.15 8.93 -2.83
CA LEU A 122 1.91 8.40 -2.28
C LEU A 122 1.87 6.88 -2.53
N ILE A 123 1.89 6.10 -1.46
CA ILE A 123 1.94 4.63 -1.50
C ILE A 123 0.55 4.06 -1.27
N ASP A 124 0.18 3.06 -2.07
CA ASP A 124 -1.04 2.24 -1.98
C ASP A 124 -2.29 3.02 -1.53
N PRO A 125 -2.68 4.08 -2.28
CA PRO A 125 -3.65 5.04 -1.78
C PRO A 125 -5.09 4.54 -1.92
N VAL A 126 -5.69 4.16 -0.79
CA VAL A 126 -7.08 3.71 -0.69
C VAL A 126 -7.83 4.59 0.30
N PHE A 127 -8.82 5.34 -0.19
CA PHE A 127 -9.56 6.32 0.62
C PHE A 127 -10.98 5.86 0.97
N GLU A 128 -11.58 4.93 0.22
CA GLU A 128 -12.97 4.55 0.44
C GLU A 128 -13.15 3.11 0.92
N HIS A 129 -12.74 2.11 0.13
CA HIS A 129 -13.08 0.71 0.40
C HIS A 129 -12.09 -0.31 -0.18
N ALA A 130 -11.97 -1.43 0.52
CA ALA A 130 -11.08 -2.55 0.27
C ALA A 130 -11.74 -3.69 -0.55
N SER A 131 -12.70 -3.39 -1.42
CA SER A 131 -13.49 -4.42 -2.10
C SER A 131 -14.05 -3.96 -3.45
N PRO A 132 -14.59 -4.87 -4.27
CA PRO A 132 -15.44 -4.47 -5.39
C PRO A 132 -16.61 -3.62 -4.90
N TRP A 133 -17.07 -2.68 -5.73
CA TRP A 133 -18.14 -1.73 -5.36
C TRP A 133 -19.40 -2.42 -4.79
N VAL A 134 -19.77 -3.59 -5.32
CA VAL A 134 -20.92 -4.40 -4.85
C VAL A 134 -20.79 -4.88 -3.40
N ALA A 135 -19.57 -4.96 -2.86
CA ALA A 135 -19.26 -5.40 -1.51
C ALA A 135 -18.76 -4.26 -0.60
N LYS A 136 -18.87 -2.99 -1.03
CA LYS A 136 -18.32 -1.82 -0.31
C LYS A 136 -18.79 -1.72 1.15
N LYS A 137 -20.05 -2.05 1.44
CA LYS A 137 -20.61 -1.99 2.80
C LYS A 137 -19.98 -3.02 3.76
N LEU A 138 -19.54 -4.17 3.25
CA LEU A 138 -18.98 -5.23 4.08
C LEU A 138 -17.57 -4.86 4.55
N PHE A 139 -16.84 -4.12 3.71
CA PHE A 139 -15.44 -3.69 3.87
C PHE A 139 -15.32 -2.18 4.02
N SER A 140 -16.24 -1.55 4.76
CA SER A 140 -16.13 -0.14 5.13
C SER A 140 -14.96 0.07 6.10
N ARG A 141 -14.33 1.25 6.04
CA ARG A 141 -13.27 1.61 6.97
C ARG A 141 -13.77 1.70 8.41
N ASN A 142 -12.98 1.19 9.34
CA ASN A 142 -13.14 1.36 10.80
C ASN A 142 -12.60 2.68 11.33
N VAL A 143 -11.81 3.35 10.50
CA VAL A 143 -11.25 4.68 10.76
C VAL A 143 -11.55 5.53 9.53
N LYS A 144 -12.08 6.74 9.74
CA LYS A 144 -12.32 7.66 8.62
C LYS A 144 -11.01 7.92 7.90
N ALA A 145 -11.05 8.06 6.58
CA ALA A 145 -9.92 8.61 5.85
C ALA A 145 -9.61 9.99 6.45
N PRO A 146 -8.37 10.25 6.91
CA PRO A 146 -8.05 11.46 7.67
C PRO A 146 -8.00 12.73 6.80
N VAL A 147 -8.08 12.55 5.48
CA VAL A 147 -8.08 13.59 4.45
C VAL A 147 -8.73 13.00 3.19
N LYS A 148 -9.30 13.85 2.34
CA LYS A 148 -9.74 13.41 1.02
C LYS A 148 -8.58 13.38 0.03
N ARG A 149 -8.65 12.51 -0.98
CA ARG A 149 -7.62 12.44 -2.03
C ARG A 149 -7.41 13.75 -2.77
N ASP A 150 -8.45 14.60 -2.85
CA ASP A 150 -8.39 15.89 -3.54
C ASP A 150 -7.88 17.06 -2.71
N GLU A 151 -7.77 16.86 -1.41
CA GLU A 151 -7.20 17.83 -0.49
C GLU A 151 -5.68 17.66 -0.33
N LEU A 152 -5.13 16.46 -0.62
CA LEU A 152 -3.69 16.22 -0.57
C LEU A 152 -2.91 17.07 -1.58
N PRO A 153 -1.68 17.52 -1.23
CA PRO A 153 -0.78 18.09 -2.22
C PRO A 153 -0.47 17.04 -3.30
N LEU A 154 -0.26 17.49 -4.53
CA LEU A 154 0.04 16.60 -5.64
C LEU A 154 1.34 15.82 -5.35
N PRO A 155 1.31 14.47 -5.37
CA PRO A 155 2.52 13.67 -5.29
C PRO A 155 3.27 13.70 -6.63
N ASP A 156 4.59 13.54 -6.61
CA ASP A 156 5.36 13.35 -7.85
C ASP A 156 5.22 11.90 -8.35
N ALA A 157 5.12 10.95 -7.42
CA ALA A 157 4.92 9.54 -7.71
C ALA A 157 3.80 8.90 -6.88
N ILE A 158 3.03 8.03 -7.52
CA ILE A 158 2.17 7.05 -6.84
C ILE A 158 2.83 5.68 -6.99
N VAL A 159 3.06 5.01 -5.87
CA VAL A 159 3.68 3.68 -5.81
C VAL A 159 2.62 2.67 -5.42
N ILE A 160 2.53 1.57 -6.18
CA ILE A 160 1.59 0.49 -5.92
C ILE A 160 2.36 -0.78 -5.57
N SER A 161 1.99 -1.53 -4.53
CA SER A 161 2.60 -2.83 -4.24
C SER A 161 2.01 -3.97 -5.07
N HIS A 162 0.69 -4.02 -5.25
CA HIS A 162 -0.01 -5.07 -5.99
C HIS A 162 -1.45 -4.67 -6.35
N ASP A 163 -2.18 -5.56 -7.02
CA ASP A 163 -3.47 -5.24 -7.63
C ASP A 163 -4.70 -5.54 -6.75
N HIS A 164 -4.58 -5.86 -5.46
CA HIS A 164 -5.77 -6.04 -4.62
C HIS A 164 -6.52 -4.72 -4.35
N TYR A 165 -7.80 -4.83 -3.96
CA TYR A 165 -8.68 -3.67 -3.82
C TYR A 165 -8.29 -2.71 -2.68
N ASP A 166 -7.65 -3.23 -1.65
CA ASP A 166 -7.21 -2.50 -0.47
C ASP A 166 -5.81 -1.87 -0.61
N HIS A 167 -5.15 -2.08 -1.75
CA HIS A 167 -3.89 -1.43 -2.15
C HIS A 167 -4.01 -0.62 -3.44
N LEU A 168 -4.95 -0.98 -4.33
CA LEU A 168 -5.18 -0.35 -5.62
C LEU A 168 -6.66 0.03 -5.79
N GLU A 169 -6.98 1.29 -5.47
CA GLU A 169 -8.34 1.84 -5.59
C GLU A 169 -8.57 2.53 -6.95
N GLU A 170 -9.51 2.01 -7.75
CA GLU A 170 -9.84 2.55 -9.07
C GLU A 170 -10.21 4.04 -9.04
N SER A 171 -11.02 4.48 -8.08
CA SER A 171 -11.47 5.88 -7.99
C SER A 171 -10.31 6.83 -7.66
N THR A 172 -9.28 6.35 -6.95
CA THR A 172 -8.06 7.11 -6.71
C THR A 172 -7.20 7.19 -7.97
N ILE A 173 -6.98 6.08 -8.67
CA ILE A 173 -6.19 6.10 -9.91
C ILE A 173 -6.84 7.01 -10.97
N ARG A 174 -8.16 6.93 -11.14
CA ARG A 174 -8.90 7.80 -12.07
C ARG A 174 -8.73 9.28 -11.73
N TYR A 175 -8.70 9.62 -10.45
CA TYR A 175 -8.52 11.01 -9.99
C TYR A 175 -7.14 11.57 -10.35
N TYR A 176 -6.10 10.74 -10.40
CA TYR A 176 -4.74 11.17 -10.72
C TYR A 176 -4.36 10.99 -12.19
N ALA A 177 -5.21 10.38 -13.02
CA ALA A 177 -4.88 9.98 -14.38
C ALA A 177 -4.46 11.15 -15.30
N ASP A 178 -5.11 12.30 -15.16
CA ASP A 178 -4.84 13.51 -15.96
C ASP A 178 -3.82 14.45 -15.32
N LYS A 179 -3.34 14.15 -14.11
CA LYS A 179 -2.43 15.00 -13.34
C LYS A 179 -0.97 14.70 -13.61
N ASP A 180 -0.09 15.64 -13.27
CA ASP A 180 1.36 15.47 -13.40
C ASP A 180 1.91 14.57 -12.29
N VAL A 181 1.67 13.27 -12.42
CA VAL A 181 2.05 12.22 -11.48
C VAL A 181 2.55 11.01 -12.26
N VAL A 182 3.67 10.44 -11.82
CA VAL A 182 4.19 9.17 -12.35
C VAL A 182 3.66 8.02 -11.50
N PHE A 183 3.26 6.92 -12.13
CA PHE A 183 2.83 5.71 -11.46
C PHE A 183 3.94 4.67 -11.53
N MET A 184 4.45 4.23 -10.38
CA MET A 184 5.44 3.17 -10.27
C MET A 184 4.75 1.93 -9.75
N VAL A 185 4.71 0.88 -10.57
CA VAL A 185 3.89 -0.30 -10.29
C VAL A 185 4.65 -1.58 -10.66
N PRO A 186 4.32 -2.73 -10.06
CA PRO A 186 4.89 -3.99 -10.48
C PRO A 186 4.51 -4.32 -11.93
N LEU A 187 5.32 -5.15 -12.57
CA LEU A 187 5.07 -5.60 -13.93
C LEU A 187 3.64 -6.11 -14.08
N ALA A 188 3.01 -5.73 -15.19
CA ALA A 188 1.64 -6.04 -15.54
C ALA A 188 0.52 -5.29 -14.81
N VAL A 189 0.77 -4.62 -13.67
CA VAL A 189 -0.26 -3.81 -12.97
C VAL A 189 -0.70 -2.61 -13.82
N GLY A 190 0.19 -2.09 -14.67
CA GLY A 190 -0.08 -0.94 -15.54
C GLY A 190 -1.29 -1.10 -16.45
N ARG A 191 -1.69 -2.33 -16.79
CA ARG A 191 -2.91 -2.60 -17.58
C ARG A 191 -4.18 -2.07 -16.91
N HIS A 192 -4.25 -2.11 -15.57
CA HIS A 192 -5.40 -1.60 -14.82
C HIS A 192 -5.44 -0.08 -14.90
N LEU A 193 -4.29 0.56 -14.70
CA LEU A 193 -4.14 2.02 -14.76
C LEU A 193 -4.49 2.55 -16.16
N GLU A 194 -4.01 1.89 -17.22
CA GLU A 194 -4.34 2.24 -18.62
C GLU A 194 -5.85 2.14 -18.88
N LYS A 195 -6.48 1.05 -18.42
CA LYS A 195 -7.94 0.87 -18.48
C LYS A 195 -8.70 1.96 -17.73
N TRP A 196 -8.12 2.49 -16.66
CA TRP A 196 -8.70 3.56 -15.85
C TRP A 196 -8.37 4.97 -16.34
N GLY A 197 -7.62 5.10 -17.43
CA GLY A 197 -7.41 6.38 -18.12
C GLY A 197 -6.02 6.98 -17.95
N VAL A 198 -5.11 6.32 -17.24
CA VAL A 198 -3.72 6.78 -17.13
C VAL A 198 -3.02 6.59 -18.47
N SER A 199 -2.29 7.60 -18.95
CA SER A 199 -1.45 7.47 -20.16
C SER A 199 -0.30 6.48 -19.89
N PRO A 200 0.00 5.56 -20.83
CA PRO A 200 1.16 4.66 -20.70
C PRO A 200 2.48 5.38 -20.43
N ALA A 201 2.66 6.60 -20.93
CA ALA A 201 3.87 7.39 -20.72
C ALA A 201 4.09 7.79 -19.24
N LYS A 202 3.05 7.78 -18.41
CA LYS A 202 3.11 8.07 -16.98
C LYS A 202 3.31 6.80 -16.13
N ILE A 203 3.34 5.61 -16.73
CA ILE A 203 3.39 4.34 -16.00
C ILE A 203 4.77 3.71 -16.16
N GLN A 204 5.41 3.44 -15.03
CA GLN A 204 6.66 2.70 -14.94
C GLN A 204 6.38 1.35 -14.30
N GLU A 205 6.26 0.32 -15.14
CA GLU A 205 6.14 -1.06 -14.69
C GLU A 205 7.54 -1.61 -14.35
N LEU A 206 7.70 -2.26 -13.19
CA LEU A 206 8.98 -2.80 -12.73
C LEU A 206 8.86 -4.27 -12.35
N ASP A 207 9.78 -5.08 -12.82
CA ASP A 207 9.99 -6.45 -12.32
C ASP A 207 10.84 -6.42 -11.04
N TRP A 208 10.92 -7.54 -10.32
CA TRP A 208 11.74 -7.59 -9.11
C TRP A 208 13.21 -7.28 -9.40
N TRP A 209 13.79 -6.50 -8.50
CA TRP A 209 15.14 -5.94 -8.54
C TRP A 209 15.37 -4.88 -9.62
N GLU A 210 14.35 -4.51 -10.39
CA GLU A 210 14.42 -3.32 -11.23
C GLU A 210 14.18 -2.06 -10.40
N SER A 211 14.77 -0.95 -10.86
CA SER A 211 14.67 0.32 -10.17
C SER A 211 14.50 1.47 -11.13
N THR A 212 13.94 2.55 -10.62
CA THR A 212 13.79 3.83 -11.32
C THR A 212 14.17 4.97 -10.38
N THR A 213 14.28 6.19 -10.91
CA THR A 213 14.60 7.37 -10.13
C THR A 213 13.69 8.52 -10.52
N ILE A 214 13.14 9.20 -9.52
CA ILE A 214 12.36 10.42 -9.68
C ILE A 214 12.91 11.48 -8.74
N ASN A 215 13.21 12.67 -9.27
CA ASN A 215 13.74 13.80 -8.48
C ASN A 215 14.97 13.46 -7.60
N GLY A 216 15.78 12.47 -8.01
CA GLY A 216 16.96 12.02 -7.26
C GLY A 216 16.69 10.92 -6.22
N VAL A 217 15.43 10.55 -6.01
CA VAL A 217 15.01 9.43 -5.13
C VAL A 217 14.88 8.17 -5.97
N LYS A 218 15.60 7.12 -5.59
CA LYS A 218 15.60 5.83 -6.27
C LYS A 218 14.56 4.90 -5.64
N LEU A 219 13.69 4.32 -6.45
CA LEU A 219 12.72 3.31 -6.03
C LEU A 219 13.08 1.98 -6.69
N THR A 220 13.20 0.93 -5.89
CA THR A 220 13.49 -0.43 -6.36
C THR A 220 12.30 -1.32 -6.01
N ALA A 221 11.70 -1.96 -7.02
CA ALA A 221 10.69 -2.99 -6.80
C ALA A 221 11.41 -4.25 -6.28
N ALA A 222 11.25 -4.56 -5.00
CA ALA A 222 11.87 -5.69 -4.35
C ALA A 222 10.88 -6.88 -4.26
N PRO A 223 11.38 -8.12 -4.07
CA PRO A 223 10.49 -9.27 -3.95
C PRO A 223 9.53 -9.17 -2.77
N ALA A 224 8.36 -9.78 -2.95
CA ALA A 224 7.39 -10.08 -1.90
C ALA A 224 6.78 -11.46 -2.20
N ASN A 225 6.21 -12.13 -1.20
CA ASN A 225 5.56 -13.43 -1.34
C ASN A 225 4.04 -13.31 -1.13
N HIS A 226 3.34 -12.91 -2.18
CA HIS A 226 1.89 -12.72 -2.16
C HIS A 226 1.23 -13.38 -3.37
N ASN A 227 0.01 -12.95 -3.68
CA ASN A 227 -0.71 -13.26 -4.89
C ASN A 227 -1.32 -11.99 -5.51
N SER A 228 -2.05 -12.15 -6.62
CA SER A 228 -2.70 -11.05 -7.34
C SER A 228 -4.06 -11.49 -7.87
N GLY A 229 -4.94 -10.51 -8.11
CA GLY A 229 -6.21 -10.70 -8.80
C GLY A 229 -7.33 -9.84 -8.22
N ARG A 230 -8.20 -9.35 -9.10
CA ARG A 230 -9.36 -8.51 -8.74
C ARG A 230 -10.69 -9.17 -9.04
N THR A 231 -10.68 -10.30 -9.73
CA THR A 231 -11.85 -11.04 -10.20
C THR A 231 -11.62 -12.54 -10.04
N GLY A 232 -12.62 -13.36 -10.35
CA GLY A 232 -12.46 -14.82 -10.35
C GLY A 232 -11.59 -15.37 -11.49
N PHE A 233 -11.15 -14.53 -12.44
CA PHE A 233 -10.52 -14.98 -13.70
C PHE A 233 -9.11 -14.44 -13.95
N ASP A 234 -8.63 -13.51 -13.13
CA ASP A 234 -7.35 -12.80 -13.31
C ASP A 234 -6.31 -13.13 -12.24
N SER A 235 -6.51 -14.25 -11.52
CA SER A 235 -5.58 -14.72 -10.49
C SER A 235 -4.15 -14.83 -11.03
N ASN A 236 -3.24 -14.15 -10.32
CA ASN A 236 -1.81 -14.00 -10.57
C ASN A 236 -1.48 -13.50 -11.97
N SER A 237 -2.35 -12.66 -12.56
CA SER A 237 -2.07 -12.09 -13.88
C SER A 237 -1.11 -10.90 -13.82
N THR A 238 -0.91 -10.29 -12.65
CA THR A 238 0.02 -9.17 -12.41
C THR A 238 1.04 -9.52 -11.34
N LEU A 239 2.19 -8.86 -11.37
CA LEU A 239 3.20 -8.98 -10.32
C LEU A 239 2.75 -8.21 -9.06
N TRP A 240 3.36 -8.56 -7.93
CA TRP A 240 3.32 -7.85 -6.65
C TRP A 240 4.77 -7.55 -6.23
N ALA A 241 5.01 -6.48 -5.48
CA ALA A 241 6.35 -6.11 -5.04
C ALA A 241 6.32 -5.40 -3.68
N SER A 242 7.42 -5.55 -2.94
CA SER A 242 7.81 -4.59 -1.92
C SER A 242 8.61 -3.45 -2.55
N TRP A 243 8.88 -2.38 -1.81
CA TRP A 243 9.57 -1.20 -2.33
C TRP A 243 10.67 -0.74 -1.39
N ALA A 244 11.90 -0.67 -1.91
CA ALA A 244 12.98 0.06 -1.28
C ALA A 244 13.07 1.46 -1.89
N ILE A 245 13.12 2.49 -1.04
CA ILE A 245 13.11 3.90 -1.41
C ILE A 245 14.37 4.54 -0.85
N HIS A 246 15.28 4.95 -1.72
CA HIS A 246 16.58 5.53 -1.35
C HIS A 246 16.65 6.98 -1.78
N GLY A 247 16.75 7.87 -0.80
CA GLY A 247 17.07 9.26 -0.96
C GLY A 247 18.48 9.60 -0.47
N LYS A 248 18.85 10.87 -0.57
CA LYS A 248 20.04 11.43 0.10
C LYS A 248 19.78 11.64 1.59
N SER A 249 18.56 11.97 1.97
CA SER A 249 18.15 12.17 3.38
C SER A 249 17.95 10.86 4.15
N GLY A 250 17.90 9.70 3.49
CA GLY A 250 17.73 8.40 4.13
C GLY A 250 17.10 7.35 3.23
N SER A 251 16.77 6.20 3.81
CA SER A 251 16.28 4.99 3.14
C SER A 251 15.06 4.43 3.85
N LEU A 252 14.00 4.19 3.10
CA LEU A 252 12.74 3.63 3.59
C LEU A 252 12.44 2.30 2.91
N PHE A 253 11.71 1.42 3.59
CA PHE A 253 11.20 0.19 3.01
C PHE A 253 9.70 0.07 3.22
N TYR A 254 8.97 -0.36 2.19
CA TYR A 254 7.54 -0.70 2.28
C TYR A 254 7.33 -2.15 1.82
N SER A 255 6.73 -2.98 2.66
CA SER A 255 6.60 -4.42 2.38
C SER A 255 5.58 -4.75 1.28
N GLY A 256 4.60 -3.88 1.02
CA GLY A 256 3.34 -4.36 0.45
C GLY A 256 2.69 -5.36 1.39
N ASP A 257 1.94 -6.30 0.82
CA ASP A 257 1.56 -7.53 1.50
C ASP A 257 2.52 -8.65 1.12
N SER A 258 2.92 -9.45 2.11
CA SER A 258 3.84 -10.55 1.86
C SER A 258 3.80 -11.55 2.99
N ALA A 259 3.75 -12.85 2.67
CA ALA A 259 4.17 -13.87 3.60
C ALA A 259 5.68 -13.77 3.84
N TYR A 260 6.13 -14.23 5.00
CA TYR A 260 7.55 -14.25 5.30
C TYR A 260 8.29 -15.34 4.51
N ASP A 261 9.47 -14.98 3.98
CA ASP A 261 10.46 -15.89 3.41
C ASP A 261 11.83 -15.17 3.42
N THR A 262 12.88 -15.85 2.98
CA THR A 262 14.27 -15.42 2.87
C THR A 262 14.51 -14.13 2.08
N HIS A 263 13.52 -13.65 1.31
CA HIS A 263 13.66 -12.44 0.51
C HIS A 263 13.88 -11.18 1.37
N PHE A 264 13.29 -11.06 2.57
CA PHE A 264 13.55 -9.93 3.46
C PHE A 264 15.04 -9.82 3.83
N LYS A 265 15.68 -10.95 4.12
CA LYS A 265 17.12 -11.02 4.38
C LYS A 265 17.96 -10.66 3.16
N GLU A 266 17.52 -11.07 1.98
CA GLU A 266 18.19 -10.71 0.73
C GLU A 266 18.07 -9.21 0.45
N ILE A 267 16.90 -8.62 0.69
CA ILE A 267 16.64 -7.19 0.59
C ILE A 267 17.52 -6.41 1.56
N GLY A 268 17.53 -6.77 2.85
CA GLY A 268 18.37 -6.11 3.85
C GLY A 268 19.86 -6.14 3.48
N LYS A 269 20.35 -7.26 2.92
CA LYS A 269 21.73 -7.37 2.44
C LYS A 269 22.06 -6.53 1.21
N LYS A 270 21.12 -6.38 0.27
CA LYS A 270 21.36 -5.71 -1.02
C LYS A 270 21.03 -4.22 -1.01
N LEU A 271 20.02 -3.86 -0.24
CA LEU A 271 19.35 -2.56 -0.29
C LEU A 271 19.29 -1.88 1.08
N GLY A 272 19.51 -2.60 2.18
CA GLY A 272 19.57 -2.03 3.52
C GLY A 272 20.94 -1.43 3.88
N PRO A 273 21.09 -0.91 5.11
CA PRO A 273 20.04 -0.78 6.12
C PRO A 273 18.99 0.27 5.76
N PHE A 274 17.87 0.29 6.49
CA PHE A 274 16.79 1.26 6.30
C PHE A 274 16.55 2.05 7.58
N ASP A 275 16.28 3.36 7.49
CA ASP A 275 15.93 4.18 8.64
C ASP A 275 14.55 3.80 9.20
N MET A 276 13.61 3.45 8.32
CA MET A 276 12.29 2.99 8.71
C MET A 276 11.74 1.97 7.72
N ALA A 277 11.12 0.91 8.26
CA ALA A 277 10.36 -0.08 7.50
C ALA A 277 8.88 -0.01 7.84
N PHE A 278 8.05 0.11 6.80
CA PHE A 278 6.60 0.00 6.83
C PHE A 278 6.23 -1.45 6.50
N ILE A 279 5.85 -2.23 7.49
CA ILE A 279 5.60 -3.68 7.32
C ILE A 279 4.17 -4.02 7.72
N GLU A 280 3.47 -4.77 6.87
CA GLU A 280 2.14 -5.29 7.16
C GLU A 280 2.15 -6.22 8.38
N VAL A 281 1.03 -6.30 9.12
CA VAL A 281 0.91 -7.19 10.27
C VAL A 281 -0.49 -7.78 10.40
N ALA A 282 -0.54 -9.08 10.68
CA ALA A 282 -1.73 -9.82 11.11
C ALA A 282 -1.48 -10.59 12.44
N ALA A 283 -2.55 -11.10 13.04
CA ALA A 283 -2.47 -11.74 14.37
C ALA A 283 -1.72 -13.08 14.32
N ASN A 284 -1.04 -13.42 15.43
CA ASN A 284 -0.46 -14.73 15.62
C ASN A 284 -1.56 -15.80 15.74
N VAL A 285 -1.29 -17.00 15.23
CA VAL A 285 -2.12 -18.18 15.53
C VAL A 285 -1.85 -18.59 16.98
N LYS A 286 -2.90 -18.62 17.82
CA LYS A 286 -2.80 -18.90 19.25
C LYS A 286 -3.38 -20.27 19.58
N GLU A 287 -2.67 -21.05 20.39
CA GLU A 287 -3.13 -22.36 20.89
C GLU A 287 -3.59 -23.34 19.79
N GLY A 288 -3.05 -23.22 18.57
CA GLY A 288 -3.52 -24.03 17.44
C GLY A 288 -4.98 -23.76 17.06
N LYS A 289 -5.48 -22.54 17.25
CA LYS A 289 -6.80 -22.08 16.80
C LYS A 289 -6.64 -20.94 15.81
N GLY A 290 -7.52 -20.89 14.82
CA GLY A 290 -7.45 -19.94 13.72
C GLY A 290 -6.73 -20.45 12.47
N PHE A 291 -6.80 -19.64 11.42
CA PHE A 291 -6.21 -19.94 10.12
C PHE A 291 -4.88 -19.19 9.96
N PRO A 292 -3.77 -19.89 9.66
CA PRO A 292 -2.48 -19.25 9.41
C PRO A 292 -2.58 -18.29 8.21
N VAL A 293 -2.38 -17.01 8.47
CA VAL A 293 -2.44 -15.92 7.50
C VAL A 293 -1.39 -16.05 6.39
N GLU A 294 -0.33 -16.83 6.64
CA GLU A 294 0.69 -17.18 5.66
C GLU A 294 0.11 -17.87 4.43
N ASN A 295 -0.95 -18.68 4.61
CA ASN A 295 -1.64 -19.34 3.50
C ASN A 295 -2.39 -18.35 2.59
N TRP A 296 -2.52 -17.09 2.99
CA TRP A 296 -3.08 -15.99 2.21
C TRP A 296 -2.03 -14.96 1.80
N GLY A 297 -0.74 -15.25 1.98
CA GLY A 297 0.32 -14.32 1.60
C GLY A 297 0.56 -13.21 2.61
N HIS A 298 0.31 -13.46 3.91
CA HIS A 298 0.51 -12.47 4.96
C HIS A 298 1.39 -12.95 6.12
N MET A 299 1.80 -12.02 6.98
CA MET A 299 2.63 -12.24 8.15
C MET A 299 1.86 -12.18 9.45
N GLN A 300 2.07 -13.19 10.29
CA GLN A 300 1.82 -13.09 11.72
C GLN A 300 2.77 -12.04 12.34
N ALA A 301 2.43 -11.48 13.50
CA ALA A 301 3.26 -10.48 14.19
C ALA A 301 4.72 -10.94 14.41
N ARG A 302 4.94 -12.22 14.77
CA ARG A 302 6.29 -12.81 14.89
C ARG A 302 7.08 -12.78 13.58
N HIS A 303 6.39 -12.97 12.45
CA HIS A 303 6.99 -12.92 11.13
C HIS A 303 7.30 -11.48 10.70
N THR A 304 6.41 -10.55 11.03
CA THR A 304 6.62 -9.10 10.83
C THR A 304 7.88 -8.65 11.56
N MET A 305 8.05 -9.07 12.82
CA MET A 305 9.25 -8.76 13.60
C MET A 305 10.51 -9.38 13.00
N GLN A 306 10.44 -10.63 12.54
CA GLN A 306 11.57 -11.26 11.86
C GLN A 306 11.93 -10.56 10.54
N ALA A 307 10.93 -10.18 9.73
CA ALA A 307 11.14 -9.40 8.50
C ALA A 307 11.84 -8.07 8.80
N PHE A 308 11.38 -7.36 9.82
CA PHE A 308 11.99 -6.11 10.29
C PHE A 308 13.47 -6.28 10.64
N MET A 309 13.82 -7.30 11.42
CA MET A 309 15.22 -7.60 11.77
C MET A 309 16.05 -7.99 10.53
N ASP A 310 15.50 -8.80 9.63
CA ASP A 310 16.18 -9.27 8.42
C ASP A 310 16.44 -8.15 7.40
N LEU A 311 15.60 -7.11 7.40
CA LEU A 311 15.79 -5.88 6.62
C LEU A 311 16.90 -5.00 7.18
N GLY A 312 17.29 -5.18 8.45
CA GLY A 312 18.24 -4.30 9.13
C GLY A 312 17.70 -2.88 9.27
N ALA A 313 16.40 -2.72 9.50
CA ALA A 313 15.77 -1.42 9.66
C ALA A 313 15.90 -0.89 11.10
N GLU A 314 16.00 0.42 11.28
CA GLU A 314 16.12 1.02 12.62
C GLU A 314 14.77 1.17 13.33
N GLN A 315 13.71 1.45 12.58
CA GLN A 315 12.38 1.71 13.11
C GLN A 315 11.30 0.92 12.35
N LEU A 316 10.35 0.35 13.10
CA LEU A 316 9.24 -0.41 12.53
C LEU A 316 7.94 0.38 12.66
N LEU A 317 7.30 0.71 11.53
CA LEU A 317 5.95 1.25 11.51
C LEU A 317 4.99 0.20 10.92
N PRO A 318 4.12 -0.43 11.71
CA PRO A 318 3.21 -1.45 11.21
C PRO A 318 2.05 -0.86 10.42
N VAL A 319 1.77 -1.44 9.26
CA VAL A 319 0.68 -1.05 8.35
C VAL A 319 -0.32 -2.21 8.16
N HIS A 320 -1.30 -2.06 7.27
CA HIS A 320 -2.31 -3.09 6.94
C HIS A 320 -3.28 -3.48 8.08
N TRP A 321 -3.23 -2.77 9.22
CA TRP A 321 -4.11 -3.01 10.37
C TRP A 321 -5.07 -1.84 10.64
N SER A 322 -5.96 -2.01 11.60
CA SER A 322 -6.98 -1.05 12.09
C SER A 322 -8.08 -0.63 11.12
N THR A 323 -7.84 -0.62 9.80
CA THR A 323 -8.72 0.09 8.85
C THR A 323 -9.80 -0.81 8.26
N PHE A 324 -9.47 -2.05 7.89
CA PHE A 324 -10.42 -3.02 7.31
C PHE A 324 -10.30 -4.38 8.02
N GLU A 325 -11.40 -5.15 8.11
CA GLU A 325 -11.31 -6.56 8.54
C GLU A 325 -11.11 -7.45 7.32
N LEU A 326 -9.86 -7.83 7.11
CA LEU A 326 -9.46 -8.73 6.02
C LEU A 326 -9.15 -10.15 6.53
N PHE A 327 -9.14 -10.34 7.85
CA PHE A 327 -8.84 -11.61 8.50
C PHE A 327 -9.92 -12.03 9.51
N ALA A 328 -9.79 -13.26 10.01
CA ALA A 328 -10.68 -13.87 10.99
C ALA A 328 -10.26 -13.65 12.46
N HIS A 329 -9.30 -12.76 12.72
CA HIS A 329 -8.90 -12.31 14.06
C HIS A 329 -9.52 -10.95 14.41
N ARG A 330 -9.53 -10.56 15.69
CA ARG A 330 -9.98 -9.23 16.10
C ARG A 330 -9.02 -8.15 15.58
N TRP A 331 -9.54 -6.97 15.26
CA TRP A 331 -8.80 -5.90 14.58
C TRP A 331 -7.54 -5.39 15.32
N ASP A 332 -7.46 -5.49 16.65
CA ASP A 332 -6.37 -5.01 17.51
C ASP A 332 -5.43 -6.12 18.00
N GLU A 333 -5.76 -7.39 17.73
CA GLU A 333 -4.89 -8.54 18.04
C GLU A 333 -3.51 -8.46 17.36
N PRO A 334 -3.38 -8.12 16.06
CA PRO A 334 -2.07 -8.00 15.41
C PRO A 334 -1.11 -7.08 16.16
N MET A 335 -1.62 -5.94 16.64
CA MET A 335 -0.83 -4.96 17.36
C MET A 335 -0.53 -5.37 18.79
N THR A 336 -1.44 -6.12 19.43
CA THR A 336 -1.16 -6.68 20.76
C THR A 336 0.01 -7.65 20.68
N ASP A 337 -0.01 -8.55 19.70
CA ASP A 337 1.06 -9.52 19.48
C ASP A 337 2.37 -8.83 19.08
N LEU A 338 2.33 -7.85 18.16
CA LEU A 338 3.52 -7.15 17.71
C LEU A 338 4.20 -6.34 18.81
N ILE A 339 3.44 -5.77 19.75
CA ILE A 339 4.01 -5.09 20.93
C ILE A 339 4.81 -6.07 21.81
N GLU A 340 4.32 -7.31 21.97
CA GLU A 340 5.04 -8.34 22.73
C GLU A 340 6.34 -8.74 22.03
N GLU A 341 6.30 -8.95 20.71
CA GLU A 341 7.48 -9.22 19.89
C GLU A 341 8.51 -8.08 19.94
N ALA A 342 8.05 -6.83 19.87
CA ALA A 342 8.91 -5.65 19.92
C ALA A 342 9.60 -5.50 21.28
N LYS A 343 8.88 -5.79 22.38
CA LYS A 343 9.47 -5.81 23.73
C LYS A 343 10.51 -6.91 23.89
N ALA A 344 10.24 -8.10 23.34
CA ALA A 344 11.15 -9.24 23.45
C ALA A 344 12.47 -9.02 22.68
N THR A 345 12.41 -8.26 21.58
CA THR A 345 13.56 -8.01 20.69
C THR A 345 14.24 -6.66 20.94
N GLY A 346 13.61 -5.75 21.69
CA GLY A 346 14.08 -4.37 21.85
C GLY A 346 13.86 -3.49 20.61
N ALA A 347 13.01 -3.92 19.67
CA ALA A 347 12.73 -3.19 18.44
C ALA A 347 12.03 -1.84 18.71
N LYS A 348 12.45 -0.80 18.00
CA LYS A 348 11.82 0.53 18.06
C LYS A 348 10.53 0.54 17.23
N LEU A 349 9.43 0.21 17.88
CA LEU A 349 8.09 0.22 17.28
C LEU A 349 7.49 1.63 17.25
N VAL A 350 7.05 2.08 16.07
CA VAL A 350 6.49 3.40 15.79
C VAL A 350 5.01 3.29 15.43
N THR A 351 4.14 3.90 16.24
CA THR A 351 2.67 3.73 16.14
C THR A 351 1.94 5.06 16.05
N PRO A 352 2.03 5.78 14.91
CA PRO A 352 1.29 7.02 14.72
C PRO A 352 -0.21 6.78 14.77
N THR A 353 -0.97 7.80 15.13
CA THR A 353 -2.41 7.81 14.91
C THR A 353 -2.69 8.00 13.42
N VAL A 354 -3.77 7.43 12.89
CA VAL A 354 -4.16 7.68 11.49
C VAL A 354 -4.32 9.18 11.24
N GLY A 355 -3.61 9.70 10.23
CA GLY A 355 -3.50 11.11 9.85
C GLY A 355 -2.29 11.83 10.45
N GLU A 356 -1.60 11.24 11.42
CA GLU A 356 -0.42 11.82 12.04
C GLU A 356 0.77 11.82 11.09
N THR A 357 1.59 12.86 11.21
CA THR A 357 2.76 13.12 10.37
C THR A 357 4.01 13.06 11.23
N LEU A 358 4.88 12.11 10.94
CA LEU A 358 6.16 11.88 11.59
C LEU A 358 7.27 12.56 10.81
N GLU A 359 8.22 13.19 11.51
CA GLU A 359 9.49 13.63 10.94
C GLU A 359 10.59 12.73 11.49
N LEU A 360 11.34 12.08 10.61
CA LEU A 360 12.25 11.01 11.01
C LEU A 360 13.55 11.54 11.65
N ASN A 361 13.85 12.83 11.46
CA ASN A 361 14.97 13.51 12.12
C ASN A 361 14.68 13.90 13.58
N ASP A 362 13.41 13.86 13.99
CA ASP A 362 12.97 14.22 15.33
C ASP A 362 12.81 12.98 16.21
N GLU A 363 12.72 13.20 17.53
CA GLU A 363 12.30 12.15 18.44
C GLU A 363 10.83 11.78 18.19
N ILE A 364 10.62 10.55 17.71
CA ILE A 364 9.28 10.02 17.48
C ILE A 364 8.71 9.45 18.77
N ASN A 365 7.69 10.13 19.29
CA ASN A 365 6.88 9.63 20.40
C ASN A 365 5.81 8.69 19.87
N THR A 366 5.67 7.53 20.52
CA THR A 366 4.74 6.50 20.10
C THR A 366 3.69 6.29 21.19
N SER A 367 2.45 6.03 20.77
CA SER A 367 1.36 5.78 21.70
C SER A 367 0.50 4.63 21.21
N PHE A 368 -0.11 3.91 22.15
CA PHE A 368 -1.08 2.86 21.85
C PHE A 368 -2.49 3.45 21.86
N TRP A 369 -2.73 4.40 20.96
CA TRP A 369 -3.95 5.23 20.88
C TRP A 369 -5.25 4.42 20.83
N TRP A 370 -5.20 3.16 20.39
CA TRP A 370 -6.34 2.26 20.33
C TRP A 370 -6.72 1.62 21.66
N LYS A 371 -5.83 1.59 22.65
CA LYS A 371 -6.07 1.00 23.98
C LYS A 371 -6.83 1.95 24.93
N ASN A 372 -6.75 3.26 24.69
CA ASN A 372 -7.28 4.28 25.61
C ASN A 372 -8.78 4.58 25.46
N GLN A 373 -9.58 3.69 24.88
CA GLN A 373 -11.03 3.90 24.77
C GLN A 373 -11.79 3.64 26.08
N ASN A 374 -11.16 3.05 27.11
CA ASN A 374 -11.65 3.02 28.51
C ASN A 374 -10.64 2.50 29.57
N GLU A 375 -9.36 2.24 29.24
CA GLU A 375 -8.38 1.76 30.21
C GLU A 375 -7.45 2.90 30.69
N LYS A 376 -7.53 3.26 31.97
CA LYS A 376 -6.50 4.07 32.63
C LYS A 376 -5.29 3.18 32.91
N TRP A 377 -4.20 3.38 32.18
CA TRP A 377 -2.88 2.95 32.64
C TRP A 377 -2.06 4.15 33.08
N VAL A 378 -1.54 4.03 34.30
CA VAL A 378 -0.66 4.98 34.97
C VAL A 378 0.58 5.22 34.09
N LYS A 379 1.00 6.48 33.97
CA LYS A 379 2.33 6.84 33.44
C LYS A 379 3.38 5.98 34.14
N GLY A 380 3.88 4.96 33.46
CA GLY A 380 5.07 4.26 33.91
C GLY A 380 6.26 5.13 33.57
N ASP A 381 6.84 5.78 34.58
CA ASP A 381 8.23 6.23 34.52
C ASP A 381 9.09 5.05 34.08
N LEU A 382 9.75 5.18 32.92
CA LEU A 382 10.86 4.33 32.54
C LEU A 382 12.10 4.77 33.33
N SER A 383 12.08 4.46 34.62
CA SER A 383 13.30 4.40 35.43
C SER A 383 13.13 3.27 36.44
N PHE A 384 13.82 2.15 36.21
CA PHE A 384 14.24 1.31 37.33
C PHE A 384 15.71 0.96 37.18
N GLN A 385 16.41 1.34 38.24
CA GLN A 385 17.84 1.30 38.44
C GLN A 385 18.31 -0.13 38.73
N ASN A 386 19.52 -0.39 38.25
CA ASN A 386 20.51 -1.43 38.56
C ASN A 386 20.15 -2.90 38.29
#